data_AF-A0A151U8L2-F1
#
_entry.id   AF-A0A151U8L2-F1
#
_cell.length_a   1.000
_cell.length_b   1.000
_cell.length_c   1.000
_cell.angle_alpha   90.00
_cell.angle_beta   90.00
_cell.angle_gamma   90.00
#
_symmetry.space_group_name_H-M   'P 1'
#
loop_
_entity.id
_entity.type
_entity.pdbx_description
1 polymer ?
#
loop_
_entity_poly.entity_id
_entity_poly.type
_entity_poly.pdbx_seq_one_letter_code
_entity_poly.pdbx_strand_id
1 'polypeptide(L)'
;MCALSEEEYNKVHSFISAKQMWDTLALTYEASLEVKHNKLSLLACKYELFEMEESESIQTMFGRFQTIVNELSFLGRTYDNFDHIDKLLRSLPRKWRPQVTTLGASKNIEKLSLEELIGLLKVHELELQQDDAGRK
;
A
#
# COMPACT_ATOMS: atom_id res chain seq x y z
N MET A 1 45.09 10.09 -41.47
CA MET A 1 44.80 8.98 -40.53
C MET A 1 44.48 9.62 -39.19
N CYS A 2 43.20 9.68 -38.82
CA CYS A 2 42.80 10.24 -37.52
C CYS A 2 42.99 9.15 -36.47
N ALA A 3 44.03 9.30 -35.65
CA ALA A 3 44.27 8.46 -34.48
C ALA A 3 43.31 8.91 -33.38
N LEU A 4 42.48 7.98 -32.89
CA LEU A 4 41.65 8.18 -31.71
C LEU A 4 42.57 8.48 -30.51
N SER A 5 42.13 9.39 -29.65
CA SER A 5 42.87 9.69 -28.42
C SER A 5 42.81 8.49 -27.47
N GLU A 6 43.88 8.25 -26.72
CA GLU A 6 44.01 7.11 -25.79
C GLU A 6 42.90 7.08 -24.73
N GLU A 7 42.36 8.25 -24.38
CA GLU A 7 41.27 8.42 -23.44
C GLU A 7 39.90 7.98 -23.99
N GLU A 8 39.65 8.22 -25.29
CA GLU A 8 38.46 7.74 -26.00
C GLU A 8 38.53 6.23 -26.24
N TYR A 9 39.73 5.70 -26.54
CA TYR A 9 39.97 4.26 -26.63
C TYR A 9 39.69 3.55 -25.29
N ASN A 10 40.19 4.09 -24.17
CA ASN A 10 40.01 3.45 -22.86
C ASN A 10 38.54 3.44 -22.37
N LYS A 11 37.75 4.47 -22.71
CA LYS A 11 36.30 4.47 -22.43
C LYS A 11 35.55 3.41 -23.22
N VAL A 12 35.81 3.30 -24.53
CA VAL A 12 35.19 2.30 -25.40
C VAL A 12 35.72 0.89 -25.11
N HIS A 13 36.97 0.74 -24.70
CA HIS A 13 37.60 -0.54 -24.39
C HIS A 13 37.13 -1.15 -23.05
N SER A 14 36.64 -0.33 -22.11
CA SER A 14 36.14 -0.81 -20.81
C SER A 14 34.98 -1.82 -20.90
N PHE A 15 34.28 -1.87 -22.03
CA PHE A 15 33.32 -2.91 -22.37
C PHE A 15 33.80 -3.64 -23.63
N ILE A 16 34.33 -4.85 -23.46
CA ILE A 16 35.11 -5.60 -24.46
C ILE A 16 34.18 -6.29 -25.50
N SER A 17 32.86 -6.25 -25.33
CA SER A 17 31.90 -6.81 -26.28
C SER A 17 30.50 -6.24 -26.10
N ALA A 18 29.74 -6.12 -27.21
CA ALA A 18 28.30 -5.86 -27.18
C ALA A 18 27.53 -6.84 -26.28
N LYS A 19 28.05 -8.07 -26.12
CA LYS A 19 27.55 -9.07 -25.18
C LYS A 19 27.65 -8.59 -23.74
N GLN A 20 28.79 -8.02 -23.31
CA GLN A 20 28.96 -7.55 -21.94
C GLN A 20 28.07 -6.35 -21.62
N MET A 21 27.86 -5.45 -22.60
CA MET A 21 26.91 -4.35 -22.46
C MET A 21 25.47 -4.87 -22.32
N TRP A 22 25.07 -5.84 -23.15
CA TRP A 22 23.77 -6.48 -23.08
C TRP A 22 23.57 -7.24 -21.76
N ASP A 23 24.57 -8.01 -21.32
CA ASP A 23 24.54 -8.76 -20.06
C ASP A 23 24.40 -7.79 -18.86
N THR A 24 25.08 -6.65 -18.87
CA THR A 24 24.96 -5.62 -17.82
C THR A 24 23.57 -4.98 -17.80
N LEU A 25 23.00 -4.68 -18.97
CA LEU A 25 21.64 -4.14 -19.09
C LEU A 25 20.60 -5.15 -18.62
N ALA A 26 20.73 -6.41 -19.03
CA ALA A 26 19.86 -7.50 -18.63
C ALA A 26 19.89 -7.71 -17.11
N LEU A 27 21.09 -7.78 -16.51
CA LEU A 27 21.26 -7.90 -15.05
C LEU A 27 20.64 -6.72 -14.30
N THR A 28 20.83 -5.49 -14.80
CA THR A 28 20.24 -4.29 -14.18
C THR A 28 18.72 -4.30 -14.26
N TYR A 29 18.17 -4.74 -15.39
CA TYR A 29 16.74 -4.86 -15.59
C TYR A 29 16.13 -5.97 -14.72
N GLU A 30 16.75 -7.15 -14.67
CA GLU A 30 16.34 -8.26 -13.81
C GLU A 30 16.39 -7.87 -12.33
N ALA A 31 17.47 -7.23 -11.86
CA ALA A 31 17.55 -6.69 -10.50
C ALA A 31 16.45 -5.65 -10.23
N SER A 32 16.12 -4.80 -11.21
CA SER A 32 15.02 -3.84 -11.09
C SER A 32 13.65 -4.54 -10.98
N LEU A 33 13.42 -5.59 -11.75
CA LEU A 33 12.21 -6.41 -11.67
C LEU A 33 12.10 -7.12 -10.32
N GLU A 34 13.19 -7.70 -9.84
CA GLU A 34 13.25 -8.37 -8.55
C GLU A 34 12.94 -7.40 -7.40
N VAL A 35 13.55 -6.21 -7.41
CA VAL A 35 13.26 -5.16 -6.43
C VAL A 35 11.79 -4.75 -6.45
N LYS A 36 11.20 -4.58 -7.65
CA LYS A 36 9.77 -4.27 -7.79
C LYS A 36 8.90 -5.41 -7.24
N HIS A 37 9.22 -6.65 -7.55
CA HIS A 37 8.47 -7.82 -7.09
C HIS A 37 8.55 -8.00 -5.56
N ASN A 38 9.74 -7.82 -4.99
CA ASN A 38 9.95 -7.85 -3.54
C ASN A 38 9.18 -6.73 -2.84
N LYS A 39 9.21 -5.51 -3.39
CA LYS A 39 8.43 -4.38 -2.87
C LYS A 39 6.93 -4.66 -2.93
N LEU A 40 6.44 -5.18 -4.06
CA LEU A 40 5.03 -5.54 -4.23
C LEU A 40 4.60 -6.61 -3.22
N SER A 41 5.42 -7.64 -3.03
CA SER A 41 5.16 -8.71 -2.06
C SER A 41 5.11 -8.19 -0.62
N LEU A 42 6.05 -7.30 -0.25
CA LEU A 42 6.06 -6.66 1.06
C LEU A 42 4.82 -5.80 1.30
N LEU A 43 4.41 -5.00 0.31
CA LEU A 43 3.21 -4.16 0.41
C LEU A 43 1.93 -5.00 0.48
N ALA A 44 1.86 -6.09 -0.27
CA ALA A 44 0.74 -7.03 -0.19
C ALA A 44 0.65 -7.63 1.21
N CYS A 45 1.79 -8.04 1.80
CA CYS A 45 1.83 -8.53 3.17
C CYS A 45 1.36 -7.45 4.18
N LYS A 46 1.82 -6.19 4.01
CA LYS A 46 1.36 -5.06 4.83
C LYS A 46 -0.14 -4.78 4.70
N TYR A 47 -0.70 -4.93 3.50
CA TYR A 47 -2.15 -4.80 3.27
C TYR A 47 -2.91 -5.94 3.93
N GLU A 48 -2.41 -7.17 3.81
CA GLU A 48 -3.10 -8.34 4.38
C GLU A 48 -3.12 -8.32 5.90
N LEU A 49 -1.99 -7.96 6.52
CA LEU A 49 -1.79 -7.83 7.97
C LEU A 49 -2.18 -6.45 8.52
N PHE A 50 -2.86 -5.62 7.72
CA PHE A 50 -3.22 -4.28 8.14
C PHE A 50 -4.19 -4.34 9.32
N GLU A 51 -3.82 -3.71 10.43
CA GLU A 51 -4.64 -3.57 11.62
C GLU A 51 -4.55 -2.13 12.16
N MET A 52 -5.60 -1.71 12.84
CA MET A 52 -5.62 -0.45 13.59
C MET A 52 -4.75 -0.58 14.84
N GLU A 53 -3.89 0.39 15.07
CA GLU A 53 -2.97 0.39 16.21
C GLU A 53 -3.70 0.82 17.51
N GLU A 54 -3.11 0.49 18.65
CA GLU A 54 -3.68 0.87 19.95
C GLU A 54 -3.66 2.40 20.11
N SER A 55 -4.81 2.97 20.50
CA SER A 55 -5.02 4.43 20.61
C SER A 55 -4.90 5.23 19.30
N GLU A 56 -4.84 4.55 18.16
CA GLU A 56 -4.89 5.20 16.86
C GLU A 56 -6.28 5.80 16.60
N SER A 57 -6.35 6.89 15.82
CA SER A 57 -7.63 7.43 15.34
C SER A 57 -8.03 6.80 14.00
N ILE A 58 -9.33 6.79 13.69
CA ILE A 58 -9.84 6.36 12.37
C ILE A 58 -9.18 7.16 11.23
N GLN A 59 -8.95 8.46 11.42
CA GLN A 59 -8.29 9.29 10.40
C GLN A 59 -6.83 8.87 10.16
N THR A 60 -6.08 8.59 11.23
CA THR A 60 -4.68 8.16 11.14
C THR A 60 -4.60 6.80 10.47
N MET A 61 -5.46 5.87 10.88
CA MET A 61 -5.54 4.51 10.32
C MET A 61 -5.86 4.58 8.82
N PHE A 62 -6.85 5.37 8.44
CA PHE A 62 -7.21 5.55 7.03
C PHE A 62 -6.07 6.13 6.18
N GLY A 63 -5.29 7.08 6.72
CA GLY A 63 -4.13 7.62 6.02
C GLY A 63 -3.03 6.57 5.75
N ARG A 64 -2.75 5.69 6.73
CA ARG A 64 -1.82 4.57 6.53
C ARG A 64 -2.35 3.59 5.48
N PHE A 65 -3.65 3.27 5.55
CA PHE A 65 -4.31 2.40 4.59
C PHE A 65 -4.20 2.93 3.15
N GLN A 66 -4.54 4.22 2.94
CA GLN A 66 -4.44 4.87 1.63
C GLN A 66 -3.00 4.87 1.10
N THR A 67 -2.01 5.06 1.97
CA THR A 67 -0.59 5.01 1.57
C THR A 67 -0.24 3.65 0.98
N ILE A 68 -0.65 2.56 1.65
CA ILE A 68 -0.40 1.18 1.19
C ILE A 68 -1.12 0.92 -0.15
N VAL A 69 -2.40 1.29 -0.25
CA VAL A 69 -3.21 1.10 -1.47
C VAL A 69 -2.61 1.88 -2.66
N ASN A 70 -2.20 3.12 -2.44
CA ASN A 70 -1.60 3.95 -3.48
C ASN A 70 -0.27 3.35 -3.98
N GLU A 71 0.58 2.86 -3.06
CA GLU A 71 1.83 2.20 -3.45
C GLU A 71 1.60 0.89 -4.21
N LEU A 72 0.59 0.11 -3.82
CA LEU A 72 0.20 -1.11 -4.53
C LEU A 72 -0.30 -0.79 -5.94
N SER A 73 -1.17 0.21 -6.07
CA SER A 73 -1.71 0.67 -7.36
C SER A 73 -0.60 1.17 -8.26
N PHE A 74 0.38 1.90 -7.72
CA PHE A 74 1.55 2.38 -8.48
C PHE A 74 2.40 1.23 -9.04
N LEU A 75 2.46 0.10 -8.34
CA LEU A 75 3.16 -1.12 -8.77
C LEU A 75 2.29 -2.06 -9.62
N GLY A 76 1.06 -1.65 -9.96
CA GLY A 76 0.17 -2.40 -10.85
C GLY A 76 -0.71 -3.45 -10.16
N ARG A 77 -0.82 -3.43 -8.82
CA ARG A 77 -1.81 -4.25 -8.07
C ARG A 77 -2.90 -3.36 -7.51
N THR A 78 -4.13 -3.61 -7.90
CA THR A 78 -5.32 -2.89 -7.42
C THR A 78 -6.29 -3.85 -6.78
N TYR A 79 -7.08 -3.34 -5.84
CA TYR A 79 -8.21 -4.04 -5.23
C TYR A 79 -9.48 -3.24 -5.52
N ASP A 80 -10.64 -3.88 -5.45
CA ASP A 80 -11.89 -3.15 -5.65
C ASP A 80 -12.32 -2.40 -4.37
N ASN A 81 -13.34 -1.55 -4.49
CA ASN A 81 -13.84 -0.78 -3.36
C ASN A 81 -14.39 -1.68 -2.25
N PHE A 82 -14.96 -2.83 -2.60
CA PHE A 82 -15.49 -3.78 -1.62
C PHE A 82 -14.37 -4.43 -0.82
N ASP A 83 -13.29 -4.87 -1.46
CA ASP A 83 -12.08 -5.40 -0.84
C ASP A 83 -11.49 -4.39 0.15
N HIS A 84 -11.49 -3.10 -0.20
CA HIS A 84 -11.00 -2.04 0.67
C HIS A 84 -11.89 -1.85 1.91
N ILE A 85 -13.21 -1.86 1.72
CA ILE A 85 -14.19 -1.74 2.80
C ILE A 85 -14.11 -2.95 3.73
N ASP A 86 -14.12 -4.17 3.19
CA ASP A 86 -14.01 -5.41 3.96
C ASP A 86 -12.68 -5.46 4.72
N LYS A 87 -11.57 -5.07 4.08
CA LYS A 87 -10.26 -4.99 4.74
C LYS A 87 -10.30 -4.01 5.92
N LEU A 88 -10.75 -2.77 5.72
CA LEU A 88 -10.83 -1.78 6.79
C LEU A 88 -11.71 -2.23 7.96
N LEU A 89 -12.89 -2.81 7.67
CA LEU A 89 -13.80 -3.30 8.71
C LEU A 89 -13.19 -4.43 9.54
N ARG A 90 -12.39 -5.31 8.91
CA ARG A 90 -11.67 -6.38 9.62
C ARG A 90 -10.50 -5.89 10.45
N SER A 91 -9.87 -4.79 10.04
CA SER A 91 -8.75 -4.15 10.72
C SER A 91 -9.15 -3.38 11.99
N LEU A 92 -10.45 -3.17 12.21
CA LEU A 92 -10.94 -2.48 13.40
C LEU A 92 -10.87 -3.36 14.67
N PRO A 93 -10.55 -2.77 15.84
CA PRO A 93 -10.45 -3.52 17.09
C PRO A 93 -11.83 -4.02 17.57
N ARG A 94 -11.82 -4.99 18.49
CA ARG A 94 -13.05 -5.68 18.95
C ARG A 94 -14.15 -4.75 19.45
N LYS A 95 -13.83 -3.58 19.99
CA LYS A 95 -14.81 -2.57 20.43
C LYS A 95 -15.75 -2.09 19.32
N TRP A 96 -15.34 -2.21 18.06
CA TRP A 96 -16.14 -1.81 16.89
C TRP A 96 -17.07 -2.91 16.37
N ARG A 97 -17.05 -4.12 16.95
CA ARG A 97 -17.86 -5.26 16.49
C ARG A 97 -19.36 -4.95 16.37
N PRO A 98 -19.99 -4.20 17.30
CA PRO A 98 -21.40 -3.81 17.14
C PRO A 98 -21.63 -2.98 15.86
N GLN A 99 -20.79 -1.98 15.62
CA GLN A 99 -20.89 -1.11 14.44
C GLN A 99 -20.66 -1.88 13.14
N VAL A 100 -19.65 -2.75 13.10
CA VAL A 100 -19.37 -3.62 11.94
C VAL A 100 -20.57 -4.54 11.64
N THR A 101 -21.21 -5.09 12.68
CA THR A 101 -22.38 -5.97 12.53
C THR A 101 -23.59 -5.22 11.97
N THR A 102 -23.85 -4.01 12.48
CA THR A 102 -24.94 -3.14 12.00
C THR A 102 -24.73 -2.75 10.54
N LEU A 103 -23.49 -2.38 10.17
CA LEU A 103 -23.13 -2.09 8.77
C LEU A 103 -23.35 -3.33 7.89
N GLY A 104 -22.92 -4.51 8.33
CA GLY A 104 -23.12 -5.79 7.65
C GLY A 104 -24.58 -6.13 7.39
N ALA A 105 -25.44 -5.91 8.38
CA ALA A 105 -26.87 -6.22 8.28
C ALA A 105 -27.65 -5.27 7.36
N SER A 106 -27.13 -4.06 7.11
CA SER A 106 -27.86 -2.99 6.42
C SER A 106 -28.03 -3.19 4.90
N LYS A 107 -27.48 -4.25 4.29
CA LYS A 107 -27.43 -4.51 2.83
C LYS A 107 -26.78 -3.38 2.00
N ASN A 108 -26.19 -2.37 2.64
CA ASN A 108 -25.66 -1.19 1.98
C ASN A 108 -24.16 -1.25 1.69
N ILE A 109 -23.44 -2.27 2.19
CA ILE A 109 -21.99 -2.38 2.03
C ILE A 109 -21.56 -2.38 0.55
N GLU A 110 -22.31 -3.07 -0.32
CA GLU A 110 -21.99 -3.14 -1.76
C GLU A 110 -22.11 -1.79 -2.48
N LYS A 111 -22.85 -0.83 -1.92
CA LYS A 111 -23.08 0.50 -2.51
C LYS A 111 -22.36 1.62 -1.76
N LEU A 112 -21.71 1.30 -0.65
CA LEU A 112 -21.05 2.26 0.20
C LEU A 112 -19.73 2.68 -0.44
N SER A 113 -19.47 3.98 -0.51
CA SER A 113 -18.13 4.49 -0.83
C SER A 113 -17.20 4.41 0.38
N LEU A 114 -15.90 4.39 0.11
CA LEU A 114 -14.88 4.38 1.16
C LEU A 114 -14.99 5.62 2.05
N GLU A 115 -15.28 6.78 1.45
CA GLU A 115 -15.43 8.06 2.13
C GLU A 115 -16.65 8.06 3.07
N GLU A 116 -17.78 7.50 2.63
CA GLU A 116 -18.97 7.35 3.48
C GLU A 116 -18.69 6.42 4.67
N LEU A 117 -18.00 5.30 4.45
CA LEU A 117 -17.58 4.40 5.53
C LEU A 117 -16.75 5.16 6.58
N ILE A 118 -15.73 5.91 6.15
CA ILE A 118 -14.88 6.67 7.06
C ILE A 118 -15.68 7.75 7.80
N GLY A 119 -16.65 8.40 7.14
CA GLY A 119 -17.57 9.32 7.79
C GLY A 119 -18.36 8.67 8.93
N LEU A 120 -18.96 7.50 8.66
CA LEU A 120 -19.72 6.73 9.66
C LEU A 120 -18.84 6.28 10.83
N LEU A 121 -17.62 5.81 10.54
CA LEU A 121 -16.69 5.37 11.58
C LEU A 121 -16.23 6.54 12.46
N LYS A 122 -15.96 7.71 11.90
CA LYS A 122 -15.58 8.92 12.68
C LYS A 122 -16.69 9.41 13.61
N VAL A 123 -17.95 9.39 13.16
CA VAL A 123 -19.08 9.76 14.03
C VAL A 123 -19.12 8.84 15.25
N HIS A 124 -18.98 7.54 15.02
CA HIS A 124 -18.97 6.55 16.11
C HIS A 124 -17.71 6.64 16.99
N GLU A 125 -16.56 7.03 16.44
CA GLU A 125 -15.35 7.30 17.21
C GLU A 125 -15.59 8.37 18.27
N LEU A 126 -16.30 9.45 17.92
CA LEU A 126 -16.63 10.53 18.85
C LEU A 126 -17.58 10.08 19.96
N GLU A 127 -18.55 9.22 19.64
CA GLU A 127 -19.47 8.64 20.63
C GLU A 127 -18.70 7.77 21.64
N LEU A 128 -17.80 6.91 21.16
CA LEU A 128 -16.96 6.05 22.00
C LEU A 128 -16.04 6.86 22.92
N GLN A 129 -15.50 7.99 22.45
CA GLN A 129 -14.65 8.88 23.25
C GLN A 129 -15.44 9.57 24.38
N GLN A 130 -16.72 9.92 24.15
CA GLN A 130 -17.58 10.51 25.18
C GLN A 130 -17.95 9.51 26.27
N ASP A 131 -18.25 8.26 25.88
CA ASP A 131 -18.56 7.18 26.83
C ASP A 131 -17.37 6.82 27.74
N ASP A 132 -16.15 6.85 27.20
CA ASP A 132 -14.92 6.63 28.01
C ASP A 132 -14.62 7.82 28.94
N ALA A 133 -14.98 9.05 28.55
CA ALA A 133 -14.81 10.24 29.39
C ALA A 133 -15.83 10.31 30.53
N GLY A 134 -17.06 9.83 30.32
CA GLY A 134 -18.11 9.80 31.35
C GLY A 134 -17.95 8.69 32.40
N ARG A 135 -17.04 7.73 32.18
CA ARG A 135 -16.73 6.63 33.12
C ARG A 135 -15.51 6.88 34.01
N LYS A 136 -14.76 7.97 33.77
CA LYS A 136 -13.64 8.42 34.61
C LYS A 136 -14.12 9.43 35.65
#